data_AF-A0A0W1IIK8-F1
#
_entry.id   AF-A0A0W1IIK8-F1
#
_cell.length_a   1.000
_cell.length_b   1.000
_cell.length_c   1.000
_cell.angle_alpha   90.00
_cell.angle_beta   90.00
_cell.angle_gamma   90.00
#
_symmetry.space_group_name_H-M   'P 1'
#
loop_
_entity.id
_entity.type
_entity.pdbx_description
1 polymer ?
#
loop_
_entity_poly.entity_id
_entity_poly.type
_entity_poly.pdbx_seq_one_letter_code
_entity_poly.pdbx_strand_id
1 'polypeptide(L)'
;MTPVYNQSFLSVASAAFLLSTLSACGGASGEGEKSDSAEPRTQAAVARDPNYPEIDIPPVWDAKGQLVQPKDFRELVFLGAPLTPHGLNGGKASFPEFHNVYTQPAAFKAYRATGKWPEGTMMIKELQLVSDPKGEFPDGSTTAPSGRGYFPGPPNGLDVSVKDSKRFADSNGWGYFNFNHSAPPYLATAALKSVDECAGCHIANAEDMVYIKFYKPILDPLPLPRG
;
A
#
# COMPACT_ATOMS: atom_id res chain seq x y z
N MET A 1 -10.84 16.60 64.70
CA MET A 1 -9.52 17.01 64.21
C MET A 1 -9.74 18.03 63.10
N THR A 2 -9.41 19.29 63.38
CA THR A 2 -9.33 20.40 62.41
C THR A 2 -8.06 20.28 61.53
N PRO A 3 -7.98 21.03 60.41
CA PRO A 3 -7.31 20.61 59.17
C PRO A 3 -5.97 21.31 58.92
N VAL A 4 -5.26 20.91 57.85
CA VAL A 4 -4.20 21.73 57.24
C VAL A 4 -4.49 21.93 55.76
N TYR A 5 -4.71 23.21 55.43
CA TYR A 5 -4.73 23.85 54.12
C TYR A 5 -3.34 23.86 53.48
N ASN A 6 -3.25 23.82 52.15
CA ASN A 6 -2.32 24.73 51.48
C ASN A 6 -2.87 25.18 50.12
N GLN A 7 -3.18 26.47 50.04
CA GLN A 7 -3.36 27.22 48.80
C GLN A 7 -2.17 28.18 48.66
N SER A 8 -1.69 28.37 47.43
CA SER A 8 -1.04 29.62 46.97
C SER A 8 -1.06 29.59 45.43
N PHE A 9 -1.98 30.32 44.79
CA PHE A 9 -1.91 31.74 44.36
C PHE A 9 -1.11 31.99 43.07
N LEU A 10 -1.89 32.18 41.99
CA LEU A 10 -1.78 33.11 40.85
C LEU A 10 -0.50 33.95 40.69
N SER A 11 -0.01 34.05 39.44
CA SER A 11 0.17 35.36 38.79
C SER A 11 0.15 35.27 37.27
N VAL A 12 -0.67 36.11 36.66
CA VAL A 12 -0.73 36.44 35.23
C VAL A 12 0.32 37.52 34.95
N ALA A 13 1.02 37.46 33.82
CA ALA A 13 1.66 38.64 33.22
C ALA A 13 1.75 38.48 31.70
N SER A 14 0.89 39.22 31.00
CA SER A 14 1.10 39.60 29.60
C SER A 14 2.13 40.73 29.53
N ALA A 15 3.05 40.67 28.57
CA ALA A 15 3.73 41.85 28.05
C ALA A 15 4.12 41.61 26.58
N ALA A 16 3.80 42.61 25.75
CA ALA A 16 3.95 42.60 24.30
C ALA A 16 5.20 43.38 23.86
N PHE A 17 5.51 43.20 22.56
CA PHE A 17 6.34 44.03 21.67
C PHE A 17 7.86 44.10 21.90
N LEU A 18 8.59 43.76 20.83
CA LEU A 18 9.58 44.65 20.21
C LEU A 18 9.82 44.22 18.74
N LEU A 19 9.40 45.07 17.81
CA LEU A 19 9.90 45.13 16.43
C LEU A 19 11.27 45.84 16.48
N SER A 20 12.30 45.32 15.81
CA SER A 20 13.22 46.18 15.02
C SER A 20 14.27 45.41 14.19
N THR A 21 14.19 45.69 12.89
CA THR A 21 15.26 46.07 11.95
C THR A 21 16.17 45.02 11.30
N LEU A 22 16.16 45.13 9.96
CA LEU A 22 17.05 44.57 8.97
C LEU A 22 18.53 44.85 9.28
N SER A 23 19.38 43.88 8.94
CA SER A 23 20.68 44.18 8.33
C SER A 23 20.97 43.16 7.24
N ALA A 24 20.99 43.69 6.00
CA ALA A 24 21.55 43.03 4.85
C ALA A 24 23.09 43.11 4.93
N CYS A 25 23.76 42.00 4.66
CA CYS A 25 25.10 41.99 4.10
C CYS A 25 25.13 40.90 3.03
N GLY A 26 25.18 41.31 1.77
CA GLY A 26 25.50 40.45 0.65
C GLY A 26 27.01 40.22 0.56
N GLY A 27 27.39 39.08 -0.02
CA GLY A 27 28.78 38.73 -0.33
C GLY A 27 28.86 37.30 -0.81
N ALA A 28 29.02 37.11 -2.12
CA ALA A 28 28.88 35.87 -2.86
C ALA A 28 30.11 34.95 -2.81
N SER A 29 29.85 33.63 -2.77
CA SER A 29 30.60 32.54 -3.41
C SER A 29 29.78 31.28 -3.15
N GLY A 30 29.19 30.58 -4.12
CA GLY A 30 29.77 30.19 -5.41
C GLY A 30 30.20 28.73 -5.35
N GLU A 31 29.32 27.81 -4.95
CA GLU A 31 29.52 26.36 -5.13
C GLU A 31 28.19 25.76 -5.59
N GLY A 32 28.23 25.11 -6.75
CA GLY A 32 27.05 24.60 -7.45
C GLY A 32 26.44 23.40 -6.72
N GLU A 33 25.24 23.60 -6.18
CA GLU A 33 24.32 22.51 -5.90
C GLU A 33 23.89 21.91 -7.24
N LYS A 34 24.44 20.74 -7.56
CA LYS A 34 23.84 19.85 -8.56
C LYS A 34 22.42 19.56 -8.08
N SER A 35 21.43 20.14 -8.75
CA SER A 35 20.07 19.67 -8.66
C SER A 35 20.05 18.23 -9.16
N ASP A 36 19.93 17.27 -8.25
CA ASP A 36 19.49 15.93 -8.61
C ASP A 36 18.13 16.09 -9.28
N SER A 37 18.12 15.93 -10.59
CA SER A 37 16.90 15.89 -11.38
C SER A 37 16.10 14.70 -10.88
N ALA A 38 15.06 14.99 -10.10
CA ALA A 38 14.07 13.99 -9.72
C ALA A 38 13.61 13.25 -10.98
N GLU A 39 13.81 11.94 -11.01
CA GLU A 39 13.22 11.07 -12.03
C GLU A 39 11.70 11.34 -12.10
N PRO A 40 11.07 11.19 -13.28
CA PRO A 40 9.63 11.41 -13.41
C PRO A 40 8.87 10.51 -12.43
N ARG A 41 8.04 11.10 -11.58
CA ARG A 41 7.20 10.42 -10.55
C ARG A 41 5.96 9.74 -11.12
N THR A 42 5.98 9.49 -12.41
CA THR A 42 4.94 8.74 -13.09
C THR A 42 5.65 7.66 -13.87
N GLN A 43 5.21 6.42 -13.70
CA GLN A 43 5.56 5.33 -14.58
C GLN A 43 5.04 5.68 -15.98
N ALA A 44 5.83 6.46 -16.72
CA ALA A 44 5.58 6.81 -18.11
C ALA A 44 5.26 5.52 -18.85
N ALA A 45 4.18 5.53 -19.63
CA ALA A 45 3.70 4.37 -20.37
C ALA A 45 4.89 3.63 -20.98
N VAL A 46 5.27 2.50 -20.36
CA VAL A 46 6.41 1.71 -20.80
C VAL A 46 6.04 1.23 -22.19
N ALA A 47 6.99 1.26 -23.13
CA ALA A 47 6.76 0.71 -24.47
C ALA A 47 6.14 -0.69 -24.32
N ARG A 48 5.06 -0.96 -25.08
CA ARG A 48 4.29 -2.20 -24.96
C ARG A 48 5.23 -3.41 -24.93
N ASP A 49 5.16 -4.19 -23.86
CA ASP A 49 5.93 -5.44 -23.76
C ASP A 49 5.25 -6.51 -24.62
N PRO A 50 5.92 -7.06 -25.65
CA PRO A 50 5.33 -8.09 -26.50
C PRO A 50 4.99 -9.38 -25.75
N ASN A 51 5.54 -9.60 -24.55
CA ASN A 51 5.18 -10.72 -23.69
C ASN A 51 3.83 -10.53 -23.00
N TYR A 52 3.38 -9.28 -22.83
CA TYR A 52 2.14 -8.92 -22.12
C TYR A 52 1.31 -7.93 -22.96
N PRO A 53 0.81 -8.35 -24.14
CA PRO A 53 0.19 -7.45 -25.11
C PRO A 53 -1.12 -6.81 -24.64
N GLU A 54 -1.75 -7.38 -23.60
CA GLU A 54 -3.01 -6.92 -23.03
C GLU A 54 -2.83 -6.01 -21.80
N ILE A 55 -1.59 -5.73 -21.39
CA ILE A 55 -1.26 -4.97 -20.18
C ILE A 55 -0.64 -3.61 -20.55
N ASP A 56 -1.13 -2.55 -19.90
CA ASP A 56 -0.66 -1.18 -20.03
C ASP A 56 0.61 -0.89 -19.21
N ILE A 57 0.74 -1.53 -18.04
CA ILE A 57 1.91 -1.43 -17.16
C ILE A 57 2.44 -2.84 -16.90
N PRO A 58 3.38 -3.34 -17.74
CA PRO A 58 3.87 -4.72 -17.64
C PRO A 58 4.76 -4.91 -16.41
N PRO A 59 4.84 -6.13 -15.85
CA PRO A 59 5.84 -6.46 -14.85
C PRO A 59 7.24 -6.32 -15.47
N VAL A 60 8.17 -5.72 -14.72
CA VAL A 60 9.55 -5.52 -15.16
C VAL A 60 10.45 -6.49 -14.40
N TRP A 61 11.33 -7.17 -15.12
CA TRP A 61 12.24 -8.18 -14.57
C TRP A 61 13.68 -7.69 -14.66
N ASP A 62 14.46 -7.84 -13.59
CA ASP A 62 15.89 -7.54 -13.62
C ASP A 62 16.70 -8.65 -14.33
N ALA A 63 18.01 -8.44 -14.46
CA ALA A 63 18.90 -9.41 -15.11
C ALA A 63 18.99 -10.77 -14.39
N LYS A 64 18.55 -10.84 -13.13
CA LYS A 64 18.49 -12.07 -12.32
C LYS A 64 17.10 -12.71 -12.35
N GLY A 65 16.14 -12.14 -13.10
CA GLY A 65 14.77 -12.58 -13.16
C GLY A 65 13.93 -12.22 -11.93
N GLN A 66 14.40 -11.29 -11.09
CA GLN A 66 13.65 -10.75 -9.96
C GLN A 66 12.65 -9.70 -10.45
N LEU A 67 11.49 -9.63 -9.79
CA LEU A 67 10.50 -8.60 -10.10
C LEU A 67 11.03 -7.24 -9.60
N VAL A 68 11.10 -6.25 -10.49
CA VAL A 68 11.35 -4.86 -10.13
C VAL A 68 10.09 -4.29 -9.49
N GLN A 69 10.24 -3.56 -8.38
CA GLN A 69 9.13 -2.98 -7.64
C GLN A 69 8.24 -2.13 -8.57
N PRO A 70 6.92 -2.40 -8.66
CA PRO A 70 5.99 -1.51 -9.33
C PRO A 70 6.04 -0.12 -8.70
N LYS A 71 6.18 0.91 -9.53
CA LYS A 71 6.21 2.32 -9.10
C LYS A 71 4.80 2.90 -9.19
N ASP A 72 4.54 3.94 -8.40
CA ASP A 72 3.28 4.72 -8.43
C ASP A 72 2.00 3.88 -8.36
N PHE A 73 2.07 2.68 -7.76
CA PHE A 73 0.99 1.69 -7.79
C PHE A 73 -0.31 2.18 -7.11
N ARG A 74 -0.22 3.22 -6.26
CA ARG A 74 -1.37 3.86 -5.61
C ARG A 74 -2.22 4.67 -6.59
N GLU A 75 -1.75 4.94 -7.81
CA GLU A 75 -2.52 5.57 -8.88
C GLU A 75 -3.27 4.55 -9.76
N LEU A 76 -3.06 3.26 -9.52
CA LEU A 76 -3.71 2.18 -10.27
C LEU A 76 -5.13 1.92 -9.75
N VAL A 77 -5.80 0.93 -10.34
CA VAL A 77 -7.17 0.59 -9.94
C VAL A 77 -7.15 -0.14 -8.61
N PHE A 78 -7.63 0.53 -7.56
CA PHE A 78 -7.91 -0.10 -6.27
C PHE A 78 -9.05 -1.11 -6.38
N LEU A 79 -8.85 -2.31 -5.84
CA LEU A 79 -9.80 -3.43 -5.87
C LEU A 79 -10.52 -3.67 -4.54
N GLY A 80 -9.90 -3.30 -3.43
CA GLY A 80 -10.45 -3.52 -2.09
C GLY A 80 -9.40 -3.48 -0.99
N ALA A 81 -9.88 -3.37 0.24
CA ALA A 81 -9.06 -3.34 1.45
C ALA A 81 -9.59 -4.29 2.54
N PRO A 82 -9.38 -5.61 2.41
CA PRO A 82 -9.57 -6.54 3.51
C PRO A 82 -8.76 -6.11 4.74
N LEU A 83 -9.23 -6.48 5.93
CA LEU A 83 -8.61 -6.10 7.20
C LEU A 83 -8.48 -7.34 8.10
N THR A 84 -7.27 -7.58 8.59
CA THR A 84 -6.96 -8.61 9.59
C THR A 84 -6.20 -7.98 10.77
N PRO A 85 -6.89 -7.40 11.76
CA PRO A 85 -6.24 -6.61 12.80
C PRO A 85 -5.68 -7.51 13.91
N HIS A 86 -4.58 -7.08 14.53
CA HIS A 86 -3.89 -7.81 15.59
C HIS A 86 -4.84 -8.21 16.73
N GLY A 87 -5.69 -7.28 17.19
CA GLY A 87 -6.61 -7.54 18.29
C GLY A 87 -7.65 -8.64 18.02
N LEU A 88 -7.96 -8.92 16.75
CA LEU A 88 -8.83 -10.03 16.35
C LEU A 88 -8.07 -11.31 15.99
N ASN A 89 -6.73 -11.29 16.05
CA ASN A 89 -5.85 -12.38 15.61
C ASN A 89 -4.83 -12.73 16.70
N GLY A 90 -5.27 -12.80 17.97
CA GLY A 90 -4.42 -13.19 19.09
C GLY A 90 -3.22 -12.28 19.32
N GLY A 91 -3.34 -11.01 18.97
CA GLY A 91 -2.26 -10.02 19.05
C GLY A 91 -1.27 -10.07 17.88
N LYS A 92 -1.39 -11.03 16.94
CA LYS A 92 -0.44 -11.22 15.84
C LYS A 92 -1.13 -11.71 14.56
N ALA A 93 -1.57 -10.78 13.73
CA ALA A 93 -2.00 -11.11 12.38
C ALA A 93 -0.81 -11.54 11.50
N SER A 94 -1.02 -12.49 10.60
CA SER A 94 0.00 -12.94 9.64
C SER A 94 0.35 -11.85 8.61
N PHE A 95 -0.61 -10.99 8.28
CA PHE A 95 -0.46 -9.85 7.37
C PHE A 95 -1.05 -8.61 8.04
N PRO A 96 -0.28 -7.91 8.88
CA PRO A 96 -0.80 -6.76 9.62
C PRO A 96 -0.90 -5.50 8.74
N GLU A 97 -2.05 -4.87 8.56
CA GLU A 97 -3.41 -5.27 8.98
C GLU A 97 -4.45 -4.97 7.88
N PHE A 98 -4.52 -3.74 7.38
CA PHE A 98 -5.26 -3.39 6.16
C PHE A 98 -4.48 -3.85 4.92
N HIS A 99 -5.16 -4.42 3.94
CA HIS A 99 -4.57 -4.96 2.71
C HIS A 99 -5.09 -4.17 1.51
N ASN A 100 -4.50 -3.01 1.21
CA ASN A 100 -4.92 -2.22 0.04
C ASN A 100 -4.42 -2.90 -1.23
N VAL A 101 -5.34 -3.42 -2.04
CA VAL A 101 -5.00 -4.18 -3.25
C VAL A 101 -5.30 -3.38 -4.49
N TYR A 102 -4.34 -3.36 -5.42
CA TYR A 102 -4.38 -2.62 -6.67
C TYR A 102 -4.07 -3.56 -7.85
N THR A 103 -4.59 -3.23 -9.03
CA THR A 103 -4.21 -3.86 -10.29
C THR A 103 -4.16 -2.84 -11.42
N GLN A 104 -3.53 -3.22 -12.54
CA GLN A 104 -3.40 -2.32 -13.68
C GLN A 104 -4.76 -2.01 -14.32
N PRO A 105 -4.98 -0.79 -14.86
CA PRO A 105 -6.23 -0.43 -15.52
C PRO A 105 -6.62 -1.35 -16.68
N ALA A 106 -5.66 -1.81 -17.49
CA ALA A 106 -5.94 -2.75 -18.58
C ALA A 106 -6.38 -4.13 -18.04
N ALA A 107 -5.70 -4.66 -17.03
CA ALA A 107 -6.07 -5.92 -16.38
C ALA A 107 -7.48 -5.87 -15.77
N PHE A 108 -7.81 -4.78 -15.07
CA PHE A 108 -9.15 -4.56 -14.52
C PHE A 108 -10.23 -4.57 -15.61
N LYS A 109 -10.01 -3.85 -16.72
CA LYS A 109 -10.95 -3.82 -17.85
C LYS A 109 -11.11 -5.19 -18.48
N ALA A 110 -10.02 -5.91 -18.70
CA ALA A 110 -10.03 -7.26 -19.27
C ALA A 110 -10.80 -8.23 -18.38
N TYR A 111 -10.58 -8.20 -17.06
CA TYR A 111 -11.31 -9.03 -16.12
C TYR A 111 -12.81 -8.71 -16.13
N ARG A 112 -13.21 -7.43 -16.10
CA ARG A 112 -14.64 -7.07 -16.16
C ARG A 112 -15.31 -7.50 -17.46
N ALA A 113 -14.58 -7.53 -18.56
CA ALA A 113 -15.11 -7.95 -19.85
C ALA A 113 -15.22 -9.47 -19.99
N THR A 114 -14.33 -10.24 -19.36
CA THR A 114 -14.13 -11.66 -19.67
C THR A 114 -14.21 -12.62 -18.48
N GLY A 115 -14.14 -12.09 -17.26
CA GLY A 115 -13.98 -12.86 -16.03
C GLY A 115 -12.59 -13.47 -15.85
N LYS A 116 -11.59 -13.08 -16.66
CA LYS A 116 -10.24 -13.67 -16.64
C LYS A 116 -9.15 -12.60 -16.54
N TRP A 117 -8.12 -12.90 -15.78
CA TRP A 117 -6.91 -12.08 -15.71
C TRP A 117 -5.98 -12.40 -16.89
N PRO A 118 -5.58 -11.42 -17.72
CA PRO A 118 -4.61 -11.64 -18.79
C PRO A 118 -3.19 -11.87 -18.24
N GLU A 119 -2.32 -12.44 -19.07
CA GLU A 119 -0.89 -12.57 -18.76
C GLU A 119 -0.27 -11.19 -18.49
N GLY A 120 0.60 -11.11 -17.48
CA GLY A 120 1.20 -9.87 -16.99
C GLY A 120 0.34 -9.12 -15.95
N THR A 121 -0.84 -9.64 -15.60
CA THR A 121 -1.63 -9.07 -14.50
C THR A 121 -0.81 -9.07 -13.20
N MET A 122 -0.79 -7.93 -12.53
CA MET A 122 -0.22 -7.78 -11.18
C MET A 122 -1.34 -7.52 -10.17
N MET A 123 -1.30 -8.25 -9.06
CA MET A 123 -2.03 -7.88 -7.84
C MET A 123 -1.02 -7.29 -6.87
N ILE A 124 -1.13 -6.00 -6.59
CA ILE A 124 -0.21 -5.26 -5.75
C ILE A 124 -0.90 -5.01 -4.42
N LYS A 125 -0.45 -5.67 -3.36
CA LYS A 125 -1.00 -5.55 -2.01
C LYS A 125 -0.06 -4.72 -1.14
N GLU A 126 -0.50 -3.53 -0.79
CA GLU A 126 0.14 -2.73 0.25
C GLU A 126 -0.50 -3.03 1.61
N LEU A 127 0.34 -3.37 2.58
CA LEU A 127 -0.07 -3.52 3.97
C LEU A 127 -0.02 -2.15 4.66
N GLN A 128 -1.04 -1.85 5.46
CA GLN A 128 -1.04 -0.72 6.39
C GLN A 128 -1.43 -1.21 7.78
N LEU A 129 -0.78 -0.67 8.81
CA LEU A 129 -1.20 -0.91 10.20
C LEU A 129 -2.52 -0.20 10.47
N VAL A 130 -3.14 -0.50 11.61
CA VAL A 130 -4.14 0.40 12.19
C VAL A 130 -3.47 1.66 12.76
N SER A 131 -4.18 2.78 12.72
CA SER A 131 -3.68 4.09 13.17
C SER A 131 -3.29 4.14 14.65
N ASP A 132 -4.00 3.40 15.50
CA ASP A 132 -3.67 3.20 16.91
C ASP A 132 -3.67 1.70 17.22
N PRO A 133 -2.49 1.05 17.34
CA PRO A 133 -2.39 -0.38 17.61
C PRO A 133 -2.81 -0.77 19.02
N LYS A 134 -2.92 0.19 19.96
CA LYS A 134 -3.52 -0.08 21.28
C LYS A 134 -5.04 -0.08 21.20
N GLY A 135 -5.59 0.81 20.38
CA GLY A 135 -7.01 1.09 20.31
C GLY A 135 -7.57 1.64 21.63
N GLU A 136 -8.85 2.01 21.60
CA GLU A 136 -9.61 2.37 22.81
C GLU A 136 -10.25 1.13 23.46
N PHE A 137 -10.40 0.04 22.71
CA PHE A 137 -11.11 -1.16 23.11
C PHE A 137 -10.22 -2.41 23.08
N PRO A 138 -10.57 -3.50 23.82
CA PRO A 138 -9.74 -4.71 23.90
C PRO A 138 -9.47 -5.43 22.57
N ASP A 139 -10.27 -5.17 21.54
CA ASP A 139 -10.08 -5.70 20.19
C ASP A 139 -9.16 -4.82 19.31
N GLY A 140 -8.64 -3.71 19.85
CA GLY A 140 -7.78 -2.77 19.13
C GLY A 140 -8.55 -1.75 18.27
N SER A 141 -9.87 -1.75 18.29
CA SER A 141 -10.67 -0.73 17.60
C SER A 141 -10.67 0.61 18.36
N THR A 142 -11.03 1.69 17.68
CA THR A 142 -11.13 3.05 18.23
C THR A 142 -12.39 3.76 17.75
N THR A 143 -12.81 4.83 18.42
CA THR A 143 -13.96 5.66 18.04
C THR A 143 -13.52 6.79 17.11
N ALA A 144 -14.20 6.94 15.97
CA ALA A 144 -14.11 8.13 15.13
C ALA A 144 -15.51 8.77 14.96
N PRO A 145 -15.63 9.97 14.36
CA PRO A 145 -16.93 10.61 14.14
C PRO A 145 -17.96 9.75 13.37
N SER A 146 -17.49 8.82 12.53
CA SER A 146 -18.34 7.88 11.79
C SER A 146 -18.71 6.61 12.57
N GLY A 147 -18.25 6.47 13.81
CA GLY A 147 -18.48 5.31 14.67
C GLY A 147 -17.20 4.58 15.08
N ARG A 148 -17.37 3.49 15.84
CA ARG A 148 -16.28 2.62 16.28
C ARG A 148 -15.84 1.70 15.14
N GLY A 149 -14.53 1.61 14.93
CA GLY A 149 -13.96 0.73 13.92
C GLY A 149 -12.45 0.72 13.95
N TYR A 150 -11.86 0.31 12.83
CA TYR A 150 -10.43 0.37 12.58
C TYR A 150 -10.20 1.40 11.48
N PHE A 151 -9.13 2.18 11.63
CA PHE A 151 -8.80 3.25 10.68
C PHE A 151 -7.34 3.09 10.26
N PRO A 152 -7.02 3.29 8.96
CA PRO A 152 -5.70 3.02 8.42
C PRO A 152 -4.63 3.91 9.05
N GLY A 153 -3.48 3.31 9.30
CA GLY A 153 -2.27 3.93 9.82
C GLY A 153 -1.12 3.90 8.82
N PRO A 154 0.13 3.91 9.28
CA PRO A 154 1.31 3.89 8.43
C PRO A 154 1.41 2.62 7.55
N PRO A 155 1.99 2.71 6.34
CA PRO A 155 2.33 1.55 5.51
C PRO A 155 3.31 0.62 6.20
N ASN A 156 3.19 -0.68 5.95
CA ASN A 156 3.93 -1.74 6.63
C ASN A 156 4.23 -2.97 5.74
N GLY A 157 4.22 -2.79 4.42
CA GLY A 157 4.72 -3.83 3.54
C GLY A 157 4.13 -3.78 2.15
N LEU A 158 4.78 -4.50 1.26
CA LEU A 158 4.37 -4.62 -0.13
C LEU A 158 4.58 -6.04 -0.63
N ASP A 159 3.49 -6.67 -1.04
CA ASP A 159 3.48 -7.95 -1.75
C ASP A 159 2.95 -7.75 -3.16
N VAL A 160 3.53 -8.45 -4.13
CA VAL A 160 3.04 -8.45 -5.51
C VAL A 160 2.91 -9.89 -5.99
N SER A 161 1.79 -10.23 -6.60
CA SER A 161 1.67 -11.45 -7.39
C SER A 161 1.52 -11.12 -8.86
N VAL A 162 2.15 -11.92 -9.72
CA VAL A 162 2.18 -11.68 -11.17
C VAL A 162 1.72 -12.93 -11.90
N LYS A 163 0.76 -12.77 -12.81
CA LYS A 163 0.38 -13.85 -13.73
C LYS A 163 1.38 -13.92 -14.87
N ASP A 164 2.08 -15.03 -14.99
CA ASP A 164 2.93 -15.36 -16.12
C ASP A 164 3.01 -16.90 -16.21
N SER A 165 2.14 -17.48 -17.02
CA SER A 165 2.03 -18.94 -17.15
C SER A 165 3.30 -19.59 -17.69
N LYS A 166 4.15 -18.85 -18.40
CA LYS A 166 5.42 -19.35 -18.92
C LYS A 166 6.50 -19.36 -17.84
N ARG A 167 6.55 -18.34 -16.99
CA ARG A 167 7.53 -18.24 -15.89
C ARG A 167 7.16 -19.08 -14.67
N PHE A 168 5.87 -19.26 -14.40
CA PHE A 168 5.38 -19.79 -13.12
C PHE A 168 4.53 -21.05 -13.27
N ALA A 169 4.97 -21.99 -14.12
CA ALA A 169 4.26 -23.24 -14.37
C ALA A 169 4.05 -24.07 -13.10
N ASP A 170 4.98 -24.02 -12.15
CA ASP A 170 4.95 -24.79 -10.89
C ASP A 170 3.94 -24.24 -9.85
N SER A 171 3.35 -23.07 -10.11
CA SER A 171 2.44 -22.37 -9.21
C SER A 171 1.17 -21.88 -9.91
N ASN A 172 0.63 -22.72 -10.81
CA ASN A 172 -0.57 -22.44 -11.59
C ASN A 172 -0.51 -21.13 -12.39
N GLY A 173 0.68 -20.77 -12.87
CA GLY A 173 0.92 -19.58 -13.69
C GLY A 173 1.01 -18.26 -12.92
N TRP A 174 1.17 -18.30 -11.59
CA TRP A 174 1.30 -17.11 -10.76
C TRP A 174 2.55 -17.13 -9.88
N GLY A 175 3.36 -16.08 -9.98
CA GLY A 175 4.53 -15.85 -9.13
C GLY A 175 4.20 -14.88 -7.98
N TYR A 176 4.82 -15.08 -6.82
CA TYR A 176 4.62 -14.24 -5.63
C TYR A 176 5.95 -13.63 -5.18
N PHE A 177 5.89 -12.35 -4.81
CA PHE A 177 7.05 -11.51 -4.55
C PHE A 177 6.80 -10.66 -3.31
N ASN A 178 7.77 -10.65 -2.39
CA ASN A 178 7.72 -9.85 -1.18
C ASN A 178 8.78 -8.75 -1.25
N PHE A 179 8.34 -7.50 -1.16
CA PHE A 179 9.22 -6.32 -1.18
C PHE A 179 9.50 -5.78 0.23
N ASN A 180 9.46 -6.67 1.23
CA ASN A 180 9.55 -6.43 2.67
C ASN A 180 8.19 -6.17 3.35
N HIS A 181 8.02 -6.71 4.56
CA HIS A 181 6.88 -6.49 5.47
C HIS A 181 7.27 -5.54 6.61
N SER A 182 7.65 -4.32 6.24
CA SER A 182 7.92 -3.24 7.18
C SER A 182 7.55 -1.90 6.58
N ALA A 183 7.70 -0.82 7.36
CA ALA A 183 7.63 0.54 6.84
C ALA A 183 8.57 0.74 5.62
N PRO A 184 8.19 1.61 4.66
CA PRO A 184 9.04 1.95 3.52
C PRO A 184 10.36 2.61 3.97
N PRO A 185 11.42 2.56 3.13
CA PRO A 185 11.43 2.12 1.74
C PRO A 185 11.30 0.60 1.57
N TYR A 186 10.55 0.19 0.55
CA TYR A 186 10.46 -1.20 0.11
C TYR A 186 11.70 -1.59 -0.72
N LEU A 187 11.90 -2.89 -0.94
CA LEU A 187 13.01 -3.38 -1.76
C LEU A 187 12.85 -2.93 -3.22
N ALA A 188 13.95 -2.62 -3.92
CA ALA A 188 13.89 -2.26 -5.34
C ALA A 188 13.53 -3.46 -6.25
N THR A 189 13.92 -4.67 -5.84
CA THR A 189 13.59 -5.93 -6.52
C THR A 189 13.22 -7.00 -5.50
N ALA A 190 12.45 -8.00 -5.93
CA ALA A 190 12.08 -9.15 -5.12
C ALA A 190 12.26 -10.47 -5.89
N ALA A 191 12.83 -11.47 -5.24
CA ALA A 191 12.93 -12.82 -5.78
C ALA A 191 11.58 -13.55 -5.66
N LEU A 192 11.35 -14.51 -6.57
CA LEU A 192 10.21 -15.42 -6.51
C LEU A 192 10.23 -16.19 -5.18
N LYS A 193 9.11 -16.17 -4.46
CA LYS A 193 8.90 -16.96 -3.24
C LYS A 193 8.60 -18.41 -3.59
N SER A 194 8.97 -19.34 -2.71
CA SER A 194 8.68 -20.76 -2.92
C SER A 194 7.18 -21.03 -2.81
N VAL A 195 6.74 -22.15 -3.39
CA VAL A 195 5.30 -22.48 -3.44
C VAL A 195 4.69 -22.57 -2.05
N ASP A 196 5.41 -23.14 -1.07
CA ASP A 196 4.97 -23.30 0.32
C ASP A 196 4.81 -21.97 1.07
N GLU A 197 5.49 -20.90 0.65
CA GLU A 197 5.40 -19.61 1.32
C GLU A 197 4.13 -18.82 0.97
N CYS A 198 3.67 -18.90 -0.29
CA CYS A 198 2.56 -18.07 -0.77
C CYS A 198 1.60 -18.85 -1.67
N ALA A 199 2.10 -19.40 -2.78
CA ALA A 199 1.26 -19.97 -3.82
C ALA A 199 0.41 -21.14 -3.31
N GLY A 200 0.92 -21.99 -2.40
CA GLY A 200 0.21 -23.15 -1.87
C GLY A 200 -1.12 -22.80 -1.20
N CYS A 201 -1.15 -21.72 -0.40
CA CYS A 201 -2.40 -21.25 0.22
C CYS A 201 -3.40 -20.75 -0.84
N HIS A 202 -2.91 -20.05 -1.86
CA HIS A 202 -3.73 -19.55 -2.96
C HIS A 202 -4.26 -20.68 -3.85
N ILE A 203 -3.45 -21.69 -4.17
CA ILE A 203 -3.89 -22.89 -4.92
C ILE A 203 -5.07 -23.55 -4.21
N ALA A 204 -5.01 -23.65 -2.88
CA ALA A 204 -6.03 -24.35 -2.11
C ALA A 204 -7.32 -23.55 -1.90
N ASN A 205 -7.29 -22.21 -2.00
CA ASN A 205 -8.37 -21.37 -1.48
C ASN A 205 -8.81 -20.21 -2.39
N ALA A 206 -8.17 -20.00 -3.54
CA ALA A 206 -8.39 -18.85 -4.41
C ALA A 206 -8.81 -19.27 -5.84
N GLU A 207 -9.49 -18.37 -6.54
CA GLU A 207 -9.89 -18.56 -7.95
C GLU A 207 -8.89 -17.84 -8.85
N ASP A 208 -8.33 -18.52 -9.84
CA ASP A 208 -7.21 -18.01 -10.65
C ASP A 208 -6.12 -17.38 -9.77
N MET A 209 -5.81 -18.05 -8.64
CA MET A 209 -4.82 -17.62 -7.64
C MET A 209 -5.11 -16.26 -6.97
N VAL A 210 -6.31 -15.71 -7.12
CA VAL A 210 -6.76 -14.45 -6.52
C VAL A 210 -7.97 -14.70 -5.60
N TYR A 211 -7.98 -14.12 -4.40
CA TYR A 211 -9.13 -14.20 -3.48
C TYR A 211 -10.28 -13.30 -3.93
N ILE A 212 -10.79 -13.56 -5.14
CA ILE A 212 -11.68 -12.67 -5.89
C ILE A 212 -12.94 -12.28 -5.13
N LYS A 213 -13.42 -13.15 -4.22
CA LYS A 213 -14.58 -12.89 -3.35
C LYS A 213 -14.47 -11.59 -2.55
N PHE A 214 -13.25 -11.13 -2.23
CA PHE A 214 -13.03 -9.89 -1.50
C PHE A 214 -13.09 -8.63 -2.38
N TYR A 215 -13.07 -8.79 -3.71
CA TYR A 215 -12.97 -7.69 -4.67
C TYR A 215 -14.18 -7.60 -5.62
N LYS A 216 -15.10 -8.58 -5.56
CA LYS A 216 -16.35 -8.59 -6.35
C LYS A 216 -17.12 -7.27 -6.31
N PRO A 217 -17.28 -6.57 -5.17
CA PRO A 217 -18.00 -5.29 -5.15
C PRO A 217 -17.42 -4.19 -6.06
N ILE A 218 -16.13 -4.25 -6.39
CA ILE A 218 -15.47 -3.30 -7.30
C ILE A 218 -15.40 -3.85 -8.74
N LEU A 219 -15.25 -5.15 -8.90
CA LEU A 219 -15.18 -5.80 -10.21
C LEU A 219 -16.54 -5.89 -10.89
N ASP A 220 -17.60 -6.12 -10.12
CA ASP A 220 -18.95 -6.24 -10.66
C ASP A 220 -19.51 -4.84 -10.99
N PRO A 221 -19.92 -4.58 -12.24
CA PRO A 221 -20.60 -3.34 -12.58
C PRO A 221 -21.84 -3.14 -11.73
N LEU A 222 -22.02 -1.93 -11.20
CA LEU A 222 -23.31 -1.57 -10.61
C LEU A 222 -24.38 -1.51 -11.71
N PRO A 223 -25.61 -1.99 -11.42
CA PRO A 223 -26.71 -1.84 -12.35
C PRO A 223 -27.02 -0.36 -12.57
N LEU A 224 -27.24 0.02 -13.83
CA LEU A 224 -27.73 1.36 -14.19
C LEU A 224 -29.27 1.36 -14.19
N PRO A 225 -29.92 2.49 -13.85
CA PRO A 225 -31.36 2.63 -14.04
C PRO A 225 -31.75 2.31 -15.48
N ARG A 226 -32.83 1.54 -15.66
CA ARG A 226 -33.44 1.37 -16.99
C ARG A 226 -34.16 2.67 -17.34
N GLY A 227 -33.85 3.22 -18.53
CA GLY A 227 -34.56 4.37 -19.10
C GLY A 227 -35.98 4.02 -19.54
#